data_AF-W9W2K7-F1
#
_entry.id   AF-W9W2K7-F1
#
_cell.length_a   1.000
_cell.length_b   1.000
_cell.length_c   1.000
_cell.angle_alpha   90.00
_cell.angle_beta   90.00
_cell.angle_gamma   90.00
#
_symmetry.space_group_name_H-M   'P 1'
#
loop_
_entity.id
_entity.type
_entity.pdbx_description
1 polymer ?
#
loop_
_entity_poly.entity_id
_entity_poly.type
_entity_poly.pdbx_seq_one_letter_code
_entity_poly.pdbx_strand_id
1 'polypeptide(L)'
;KRTLEACDRCRIKKTKCNGSSPCERCATDNAICVFRKVRRPRNRIVPRGYVELLEIQQQQLVRGIQKLYQYMKKETARIGAPLEETNDSRPLTHDILERLGVMEPEDLTSGHAFEADLEVLQQKLSRAG
;
A
#
# COMPACT_ATOMS: atom_id res chain seq x y z
N LYS A 1 5.03 -26.81 -1.79
CA LYS A 1 5.93 -26.07 -0.86
C LYS A 1 5.07 -25.30 0.14
N ARG A 2 5.22 -25.56 1.45
CA ARG A 2 4.45 -24.89 2.53
C ARG A 2 5.24 -23.66 2.97
N THR A 3 4.60 -22.51 3.03
CA THR A 3 5.21 -21.24 3.47
C THR A 3 5.08 -21.09 4.97
N LEU A 4 6.13 -20.59 5.63
CA LEU A 4 6.18 -20.42 7.09
C LEU A 4 5.29 -19.26 7.56
N GLU A 5 5.15 -18.23 6.73
CA GLU A 5 4.33 -17.05 7.02
C GLU A 5 3.58 -16.59 5.76
N ALA A 6 2.32 -16.19 5.94
CA ALA A 6 1.47 -15.65 4.88
C ALA A 6 1.25 -14.16 5.12
N CYS A 7 1.23 -13.35 4.05
CA CYS A 7 0.94 -11.93 4.15
C CYS A 7 -0.46 -11.65 4.72
N ASP A 8 -0.66 -10.47 5.28
CA ASP A 8 -1.89 -10.03 5.94
C ASP A 8 -3.12 -10.22 5.06
N ARG A 9 -3.03 -9.83 3.78
CA ARG A 9 -4.13 -9.92 2.83
C ARG A 9 -4.55 -11.36 2.57
N CYS A 10 -3.59 -12.26 2.31
CA CYS A 10 -3.88 -13.68 2.09
C CYS A 10 -4.41 -14.34 3.37
N ARG A 11 -3.91 -13.94 4.54
CA ARG A 11 -4.39 -14.41 5.84
C ARG A 11 -5.85 -14.01 6.08
N ILE A 12 -6.20 -12.74 5.83
CA ILE A 12 -7.56 -12.21 5.96
C ILE A 12 -8.51 -12.91 4.97
N LYS A 13 -8.10 -13.01 3.70
CA LYS A 13 -8.90 -13.67 2.65
C LYS A 13 -8.91 -15.20 2.73
N LYS A 14 -8.13 -15.80 3.64
CA LYS A 14 -7.91 -17.25 3.77
C LYS A 14 -7.49 -17.90 2.43
N THR A 15 -6.67 -17.22 1.64
CA THR A 15 -6.15 -17.72 0.36
C THR A 15 -4.69 -18.16 0.48
N LYS A 16 -4.24 -19.01 -0.46
CA LYS A 16 -2.85 -19.50 -0.49
C LYS A 16 -1.88 -18.34 -0.77
N CYS A 17 -0.88 -18.19 0.09
CA CYS A 17 0.21 -17.24 -0.06
C CYS A 17 1.50 -17.99 -0.45
N ASN A 18 2.20 -17.51 -1.48
CA ASN A 18 3.49 -18.06 -1.91
C ASN A 18 4.68 -17.51 -1.10
N GLY A 19 4.45 -16.52 -0.22
CA GLY A 19 5.45 -15.99 0.71
C GLY A 19 6.48 -15.05 0.08
N SER A 20 6.40 -14.75 -1.23
CA SER A 20 7.19 -13.66 -1.82
C SER A 20 6.62 -12.30 -1.42
N SER A 21 7.41 -11.23 -1.56
CA SER A 21 6.97 -9.86 -1.34
C SER A 21 7.26 -9.01 -2.60
N PRO A 22 6.22 -8.57 -3.33
CA PRO A 22 4.82 -8.92 -3.16
C PRO A 22 4.52 -10.40 -3.46
N CYS A 23 3.51 -10.96 -2.80
CA CYS A 23 3.07 -12.34 -3.05
C CYS A 23 2.33 -12.41 -4.39
N GLU A 24 2.38 -13.53 -5.11
CA GLU A 24 1.83 -13.66 -6.47
C GLU A 24 0.38 -13.17 -6.57
N ARG A 25 -0.44 -13.53 -5.58
CA ARG A 25 -1.84 -13.09 -5.51
C ARG A 25 -2.02 -11.59 -5.27
N CYS A 26 -1.14 -11.00 -4.46
CA CYS A 26 -1.17 -9.56 -4.22
C CYS A 26 -0.64 -8.79 -5.43
N ALA A 27 0.35 -9.34 -6.14
CA ALA A 27 0.84 -8.78 -7.40
C ALA A 27 -0.27 -8.79 -8.48
N THR A 28 -0.95 -9.93 -8.68
CA THR A 28 -2.09 -10.01 -9.62
C THR A 28 -3.20 -9.02 -9.27
N ASP A 29 -3.50 -8.86 -7.99
CA ASP A 29 -4.58 -7.98 -7.54
C ASP A 29 -4.12 -6.51 -7.38
N ASN A 30 -2.87 -6.18 -7.74
CA ASN A 30 -2.19 -4.91 -7.46
C ASN A 30 -2.48 -4.38 -6.04
N ALA A 31 -2.43 -5.28 -5.07
CA ALA A 31 -2.79 -5.02 -3.68
C ALA A 31 -1.54 -4.94 -2.80
N ILE A 32 -1.59 -4.08 -1.78
CA ILE A 32 -0.51 -3.94 -0.81
C ILE A 32 -0.26 -5.29 -0.13
N CYS A 33 0.98 -5.77 -0.21
CA CYS A 33 1.41 -7.03 0.38
C CYS A 33 2.26 -6.75 1.61
N VAL A 34 1.74 -7.03 2.82
CA VAL A 34 2.46 -6.78 4.07
C VAL A 34 2.53 -8.06 4.90
N PHE A 35 3.70 -8.33 5.49
CA PHE A 35 3.92 -9.43 6.43
C PHE A 35 4.12 -8.83 7.83
N ARG A 36 3.04 -8.61 8.59
CA ARG A 36 3.15 -8.04 9.95
C ARG A 36 3.37 -9.12 11.00
N LYS A 37 4.36 -8.93 11.87
CA LYS A 37 4.45 -9.66 13.14
C LYS A 37 3.23 -9.31 13.99
N VAL A 38 2.48 -10.34 14.39
CA VAL A 38 1.13 -10.29 14.96
C VAL A 38 0.91 -9.09 15.90
N ARG A 39 0.06 -8.14 15.49
CA ARG A 39 -0.64 -7.22 16.39
C ARG A 39 -2.11 -7.61 16.45
N ARG A 40 -2.63 -7.89 17.65
CA ARG A 40 -4.04 -8.22 17.85
C ARG A 40 -4.89 -7.02 17.43
N PRO A 41 -5.85 -7.16 16.49
CA PRO A 41 -6.75 -6.07 16.18
C PRO A 41 -7.63 -5.79 17.41
N ARG A 42 -7.58 -4.55 17.92
CA ARG A 42 -8.61 -4.07 18.84
C ARG A 42 -9.89 -3.94 18.00
N ASN A 43 -10.90 -4.74 18.28
CA ASN A 43 -12.22 -4.66 17.64
C ASN A 43 -12.81 -3.26 17.85
N ARG A 44 -12.58 -2.35 16.92
CA ARG A 44 -13.33 -1.10 16.79
C ARG A 44 -14.34 -1.28 15.67
N ILE A 45 -15.59 -0.96 15.94
CA ILE A 45 -16.65 -0.95 14.93
C ILE A 45 -16.44 0.31 14.09
N VAL A 46 -15.85 0.15 12.91
CA VAL A 46 -15.71 1.24 11.92
C VAL A 46 -16.97 1.22 11.04
N PRO A 47 -17.65 2.36 10.83
CA PRO A 47 -18.81 2.42 9.94
C PRO A 47 -18.45 1.96 8.52
N ARG A 48 -19.30 1.11 7.92
CA ARG A 48 -19.03 0.51 6.59
C ARG A 48 -18.81 1.55 5.49
N GLY A 49 -19.61 2.63 5.47
CA GLY A 49 -19.47 3.69 4.47
C GLY A 49 -18.14 4.43 4.54
N TYR A 50 -17.52 4.52 5.73
CA TYR A 50 -16.20 5.13 5.87
C TYR A 50 -15.11 4.24 5.27
N VAL A 51 -15.21 2.92 5.46
CA VAL A 51 -14.29 1.94 4.84
C VAL A 51 -14.41 1.99 3.32
N GLU A 52 -15.62 2.03 2.77
CA GLU A 52 -15.86 2.11 1.33
C GLU A 52 -15.26 3.39 0.72
N LEU A 53 -15.43 4.54 1.40
CA LEU A 53 -14.82 5.80 0.97
C LEU A 53 -13.28 5.71 0.96
N LEU A 54 -12.68 5.13 2.00
CA LEU A 54 -11.23 4.92 2.06
C LEU A 54 -10.74 3.98 0.96
N GLU A 55 -11.49 2.92 0.65
CA GLU A 55 -11.15 2.00 -0.44
C GLU A 55 -11.19 2.70 -1.81
N ILE A 56 -12.20 3.55 -2.05
CA ILE A 56 -12.30 4.38 -3.27
C ILE A 56 -11.12 5.36 -3.35
N GLN A 57 -10.81 6.06 -2.28
CA GLN A 57 -9.68 6.99 -2.23
C GLN A 57 -8.35 6.27 -2.49
N GLN A 58 -8.14 5.11 -1.89
CA GLN A 58 -6.94 4.30 -2.11
C GLN A 58 -6.81 3.91 -3.59
N GLN A 59 -7.90 3.50 -4.24
CA GLN A 59 -7.89 3.17 -5.68
C GLN A 59 -7.55 4.39 -6.55
N GLN A 60 -8.09 5.56 -6.22
CA GLN A 60 -7.80 6.81 -6.93
C GLN A 60 -6.32 7.21 -6.79
N LEU A 61 -5.76 7.11 -5.58
CA LEU A 61 -4.35 7.39 -5.31
C LEU A 61 -3.42 6.43 -6.06
N VAL A 62 -3.71 5.14 -6.00
CA VAL A 62 -2.97 4.10 -6.75
C VAL A 62 -2.96 4.43 -8.25
N ARG A 63 -4.12 4.77 -8.81
CA ARG A 63 -4.23 5.15 -10.23
C ARG A 63 -3.50 6.45 -10.56
N GLY A 64 -3.54 7.43 -9.65
CA GLY A 64 -2.83 8.70 -9.77
C GLY A 64 -1.33 8.50 -9.85
N ILE A 65 -0.75 7.72 -8.94
CA ILE A 65 0.68 7.40 -8.92
C ILE A 65 1.11 6.68 -10.20
N GLN A 66 0.34 5.69 -10.66
CA GLN A 66 0.63 5.01 -11.94
C GLN A 66 0.62 5.97 -13.14
N LYS A 67 -0.34 6.90 -13.20
CA LYS A 67 -0.38 7.92 -14.27
C LYS A 67 0.80 8.88 -14.20
N LEU A 68 1.15 9.35 -12.99
CA LEU A 68 2.30 10.24 -12.79
C LEU A 68 3.59 9.56 -13.26
N TYR A 69 3.79 8.28 -12.92
CA TYR A 69 4.92 7.51 -13.42
C TYR A 69 4.96 7.45 -14.96
N GLN A 70 3.82 7.20 -15.62
CA GLN A 70 3.74 7.19 -17.08
C GLN A 70 4.10 8.55 -17.71
N TYR A 71 3.74 9.67 -17.07
CA TYR A 71 4.14 11.00 -17.52
C TYR A 71 5.64 11.23 -17.33
N MET A 72 6.19 10.89 -16.15
CA MET A 72 7.61 11.06 -15.88
C MET A 72 8.50 10.20 -16.80
N LYS A 73 8.07 8.97 -17.11
CA LYS A 73 8.75 8.06 -18.07
C LYS A 73 8.88 8.69 -19.47
N LYS A 74 7.91 9.50 -19.89
CA LYS A 74 7.95 10.18 -21.20
C LYS A 74 8.95 11.33 -21.25
N GLU A 75 9.33 11.90 -20.10
CA GLU A 75 9.99 13.20 -20.04
C GLU A 75 11.40 13.19 -19.44
N THR A 76 11.90 12.11 -18.82
CA THR A 76 13.25 12.15 -18.22
C THR A 76 14.02 10.82 -18.13
N ALA A 77 15.35 10.94 -18.34
CA ALA A 77 16.39 9.93 -18.10
C ALA A 77 16.63 9.59 -16.60
N ARG A 78 15.94 10.28 -15.69
CA ARG A 78 16.25 10.31 -14.25
C ARG A 78 15.57 9.20 -13.43
N ILE A 79 14.49 8.63 -13.95
CA ILE A 79 13.78 7.51 -13.30
C ILE A 79 14.50 6.17 -13.53
N GLY A 80 15.61 6.15 -14.27
CA GLY A 80 16.31 4.92 -14.63
C GLY A 80 15.55 4.12 -15.68
N ALA A 81 15.92 2.84 -15.85
CA ALA A 81 15.24 1.97 -16.82
C ALA A 81 13.74 1.83 -16.47
N PRO A 82 12.87 1.72 -17.49
CA PRO A 82 11.44 1.46 -17.29
C PRO A 82 11.21 0.26 -16.36
N LEU A 83 10.25 0.39 -15.45
CA LEU A 83 9.78 -0.72 -14.63
C LEU A 83 9.05 -1.75 -15.50
N GLU A 84 9.03 -3.00 -15.03
CA GLU A 84 8.24 -4.05 -15.65
C GLU A 84 6.74 -3.69 -15.60
N GLU A 85 6.07 -3.87 -16.73
CA GLU A 85 4.65 -3.56 -16.84
C GLU A 85 3.83 -4.84 -16.68
N THR A 86 2.72 -4.72 -15.96
CA THR A 86 1.68 -5.75 -15.93
C THR A 86 0.95 -5.81 -17.28
N ASN A 87 0.03 -6.78 -17.42
CA ASN A 87 -0.80 -6.96 -18.62
C ASN A 87 -1.54 -5.68 -19.08
N ASP A 88 -1.77 -4.72 -18.18
CA ASP A 88 -2.47 -3.45 -18.46
C ASP A 88 -1.52 -2.30 -18.85
N SER A 89 -0.28 -2.58 -19.26
CA SER A 89 0.74 -1.57 -19.62
C SER A 89 1.00 -0.55 -18.50
N ARG A 90 0.95 -1.03 -17.26
CA ARG A 90 1.18 -0.26 -16.04
C ARG A 90 2.08 -1.05 -15.10
N PRO A 91 3.11 -0.41 -14.50
CA PRO A 91 3.89 -1.07 -13.46
C PRO A 91 3.07 -1.25 -12.18
N LEU A 92 3.51 -2.18 -11.34
CA LEU A 92 2.93 -2.38 -10.01
C LEU A 92 3.20 -1.13 -9.16
N THR A 93 2.22 -0.77 -8.34
CA THR A 93 2.36 0.40 -7.45
C THR A 93 3.52 0.21 -6.47
N HIS A 94 3.77 -1.03 -6.03
CA HIS A 94 4.92 -1.39 -5.20
C HIS A 94 6.24 -0.94 -5.84
N ASP A 95 6.49 -1.32 -7.09
CA ASP A 95 7.76 -1.05 -7.78
C ASP A 95 7.97 0.45 -8.04
N ILE A 96 6.87 1.18 -8.27
CA ILE A 96 6.91 2.65 -8.38
C ILE A 96 7.34 3.27 -7.04
N LEU A 97 6.69 2.87 -5.94
CA LEU A 97 6.99 3.41 -4.62
C LEU A 97 8.42 3.05 -4.17
N GLU A 98 8.89 1.84 -4.48
CA GLU A 98 10.26 1.42 -4.24
C GLU A 98 11.26 2.26 -5.04
N ARG A 99 11.02 2.48 -6.34
CA ARG A 99 11.86 3.34 -7.19
C ARG A 99 11.89 4.80 -6.71
N LEU A 100 10.79 5.27 -6.13
CA LEU A 100 10.69 6.60 -5.54
C LEU A 100 11.29 6.68 -4.13
N GLY A 101 11.72 5.56 -3.54
CA GLY A 101 12.26 5.51 -2.17
C GLY A 101 11.22 5.78 -1.08
N VAL A 102 9.93 5.59 -1.37
CA VAL A 102 8.82 5.86 -0.44
C VAL A 102 8.49 4.66 0.45
N MET A 103 9.01 3.47 0.11
CA MET A 103 8.89 2.29 0.97
C MET A 103 10.21 2.04 1.70
N GLU A 104 10.46 2.77 2.78
CA GLU A 104 11.45 2.31 3.75
C GLU A 104 10.82 1.26 4.67
N PRO A 105 11.54 0.18 5.04
CA PRO A 105 11.07 -0.82 6.01
C PRO A 105 10.68 -0.19 7.36
N GLU A 106 11.26 0.98 7.64
CA GLU A 106 11.12 1.71 8.90
C GLU A 106 9.71 2.31 9.03
N ASP A 107 9.09 2.78 7.95
CA ASP A 107 7.74 3.39 7.96
C ASP A 107 6.61 2.40 8.27
N LEU A 108 6.84 1.10 8.05
CA LEU A 108 5.90 0.04 8.43
C LEU A 108 6.09 -0.41 9.89
N THR A 109 7.19 0.00 10.52
CA THR A 109 7.55 -0.31 11.91
C THR A 109 7.44 0.89 12.85
N SER A 110 7.52 2.11 12.32
CA SER A 110 7.30 3.34 13.06
C SER A 110 5.84 3.36 13.47
N GLY A 111 5.62 3.00 14.72
CA GLY A 111 4.36 3.17 15.41
C GLY A 111 4.06 4.65 15.59
N HIS A 112 3.94 5.42 14.49
CA HIS A 112 3.17 6.64 14.51
C HIS A 112 1.79 6.22 15.00
N ALA A 113 1.53 6.53 16.27
CA ALA A 113 0.24 6.31 16.87
C ALA A 113 -0.77 7.00 15.95
N PHE A 114 -1.56 6.19 15.24
CA PHE A 114 -2.69 6.70 14.49
C PHE A 114 -3.56 7.45 15.50
N GLU A 115 -3.58 8.78 15.39
CA GLU A 115 -4.43 9.61 16.22
C GLU A 115 -5.86 9.35 15.78
N ALA A 116 -6.52 8.47 16.51
CA ALA A 116 -7.81 7.89 16.12
C ALA A 116 -8.99 8.83 16.40
N ASP A 117 -8.70 9.99 16.98
CA ASP A 117 -9.65 11.05 17.25
C ASP A 117 -9.54 12.12 16.15
N LEU A 118 -10.63 12.28 15.39
CA LEU A 118 -10.69 13.19 14.25
C LEU A 118 -10.54 14.65 14.67
N GLU A 119 -11.06 15.03 15.84
CA GLU A 119 -10.97 16.40 16.35
C GLU A 119 -9.54 16.72 16.78
N VAL A 120 -8.88 15.76 17.45
CA VAL A 120 -7.47 15.90 17.85
C VAL A 120 -6.56 15.93 16.63
N LEU A 121 -6.83 15.11 15.60
CA LEU A 121 -6.08 15.12 14.35
C LEU A 121 -6.24 16.45 13.61
N GLN A 122 -7.46 16.98 13.50
CA GLN A 122 -7.73 18.28 12.90
C GLN A 122 -7.06 19.43 13.65
N GLN A 123 -7.05 19.37 14.99
CA GLN A 123 -6.41 20.38 15.84
C GLN A 123 -4.88 20.33 15.79
N LYS A 124 -4.28 19.16 15.54
CA LYS A 124 -2.84 19.01 15.32
C LYS A 124 -2.42 19.58 13.97
N LEU A 125 -3.21 19.35 12.92
CA LEU A 125 -2.95 19.86 11.58
C LEU A 125 -3.08 21.39 11.49
N SER A 126 -4.00 21.99 12.27
CA SER A 126 -4.16 23.45 12.30
C SER A 126 -3.08 24.20 13.10
N ARG A 127 -2.29 23.50 13.93
CA ARG A 127 -1.18 24.07 14.70
C ARG A 127 0.18 23.91 14.02
N ALA A 128 0.26 23.07 13.00
CA ALA A 128 1.48 22.76 12.27
C ALA A 128 1.68 23.64 11.02
N GLY A 129 0.75 24.56 10.73
CA GLY A 129 0.88 25.65 9.77
C GLY A 129 0.89 27.00 10.49
#